data_AF-R7UZE6-F1
#
_entry.id   AF-R7UZE6-F1
#
_cell.length_a   1.000
_cell.length_b   1.000
_cell.length_c   1.000
_cell.angle_alpha   90.00
_cell.angle_beta   90.00
_cell.angle_gamma   90.00
#
_symmetry.space_group_name_H-M   'P 1'
#
loop_
_entity.id
_entity.type
_entity.pdbx_description
1 polymer ?
#
loop_
_entity_poly.entity_id
_entity_poly.type
_entity_poly.pdbx_seq_one_letter_code
_entity_poly.pdbx_strand_id
1 'polypeptide(L)'
;MLLSCIGPESLERYNNLEFSADEDKKKFDVVVQKLDTLFKGKKRSVFARYKFWALKRTETTFDEYLSHLQTAAQQCEFAEKDLMIRDKIIFSLTSQPLKEKLLREGNATLAATIDACRASELAQTVNYDS
;
A
#
# COMPACT_ATOMS: atom_id res chain seq x y z
N MET A 1 -2.02 -30.64 -14.30
CA MET A 1 -1.16 -30.56 -13.10
C MET A 1 -1.24 -29.20 -12.40
N LEU A 2 -1.53 -28.08 -13.08
CA LEU A 2 -1.74 -26.77 -12.42
C LEU A 2 -3.03 -26.68 -11.57
N LEU A 3 -4.14 -27.19 -12.10
CA LEU A 3 -5.45 -27.14 -11.42
C LEU A 3 -5.50 -27.95 -10.11
N SER A 4 -4.72 -29.03 -10.01
CA SER A 4 -4.64 -29.86 -8.81
C SER A 4 -3.91 -29.19 -7.64
N CYS A 5 -3.17 -28.10 -7.89
CA CYS A 5 -2.52 -27.30 -6.84
C CYS A 5 -3.39 -26.12 -6.38
N ILE A 6 -4.52 -25.88 -7.05
CA ILE A 6 -5.42 -24.77 -6.79
C ILE A 6 -6.56 -25.28 -5.91
N GLY A 7 -6.75 -24.66 -4.73
CA GLY A 7 -7.78 -25.08 -3.77
C GLY A 7 -9.21 -24.99 -4.34
N PRO A 8 -10.19 -25.67 -3.72
CA PRO A 8 -11.55 -25.84 -4.26
C PRO A 8 -12.27 -24.52 -4.58
N GLU A 9 -12.11 -23.47 -3.75
CA GLU A 9 -12.67 -22.12 -4.01
C GLU A 9 -12.10 -21.48 -5.28
N SER A 10 -10.84 -21.77 -5.56
CA SER A 10 -10.12 -21.21 -6.70
C SER A 10 -10.38 -22.00 -7.99
N LEU A 11 -10.76 -23.28 -7.87
CA LEU A 11 -11.15 -24.15 -8.97
C LEU A 11 -12.55 -23.77 -9.51
N GLU A 12 -13.49 -23.41 -8.62
CA GLU A 12 -14.79 -22.87 -9.00
C GLU A 12 -14.67 -21.55 -9.77
N ARG A 13 -13.78 -20.65 -9.30
CA ARG A 13 -13.48 -19.39 -9.99
C ARG A 13 -12.80 -19.59 -11.34
N TYR A 14 -11.96 -20.61 -11.48
CA TYR A 14 -11.36 -20.99 -12.76
C TYR A 14 -12.42 -21.50 -13.74
N ASN A 15 -13.36 -22.33 -13.29
CA ASN A 15 -14.42 -22.87 -14.15
C ASN A 15 -15.36 -21.79 -14.71
N ASN A 16 -15.46 -20.66 -14.02
CA ASN A 16 -16.24 -19.49 -14.44
C ASN A 16 -15.45 -18.50 -15.32
N LEU A 17 -14.22 -18.83 -15.74
CA LEU A 17 -13.46 -18.00 -16.66
C LEU A 17 -14.01 -18.06 -18.09
N GLU A 18 -14.28 -16.88 -18.65
CA GLU A 18 -14.51 -16.74 -20.08
C GLU A 18 -13.17 -16.70 -20.83
N PHE A 19 -13.01 -17.69 -21.71
CA PHE A 19 -11.91 -17.79 -22.68
C PHE A 19 -12.42 -17.39 -24.06
N SER A 20 -11.61 -16.66 -24.82
CA SER A 20 -11.99 -16.16 -26.14
C SER A 20 -12.15 -17.27 -27.19
N ALA A 21 -11.42 -18.37 -27.04
CA ALA A 21 -11.63 -19.60 -27.79
C ALA A 21 -11.38 -20.82 -26.89
N ASP A 22 -12.02 -21.97 -27.18
CA ASP A 22 -11.80 -23.21 -26.41
C ASP A 22 -10.35 -23.73 -26.52
N GLU A 23 -9.64 -23.38 -27.58
CA GLU A 23 -8.22 -23.69 -27.75
C GLU A 23 -7.32 -22.92 -26.76
N ASP A 24 -7.75 -21.75 -26.30
CA ASP A 24 -6.99 -20.93 -25.36
C ASP A 24 -6.94 -21.53 -23.95
N LYS A 25 -7.90 -22.41 -23.62
CA LYS A 25 -7.88 -23.22 -22.37
C LYS A 25 -6.70 -24.19 -22.32
N LYS A 26 -6.09 -24.51 -23.47
CA LYS A 26 -4.95 -25.42 -23.58
C LYS A 26 -3.61 -24.69 -23.68
N LYS A 27 -3.63 -23.36 -23.94
CA LYS A 27 -2.43 -22.53 -23.99
C LYS A 27 -2.00 -22.17 -22.58
N PHE A 28 -0.89 -22.74 -22.15
CA PHE A 28 -0.33 -22.54 -20.81
C PHE A 28 -0.20 -21.04 -20.45
N ASP A 29 0.38 -20.24 -21.35
CA ASP A 29 0.60 -18.81 -21.09
C ASP A 29 -0.70 -18.03 -20.91
N VAL A 30 -1.73 -18.36 -21.67
CA VAL A 30 -3.05 -17.70 -21.58
C VAL A 30 -3.76 -18.08 -20.28
N VAL A 31 -3.68 -19.36 -19.89
CA VAL A 31 -4.22 -19.86 -18.63
C VAL A 31 -3.51 -19.21 -17.44
N VAL A 32 -2.18 -19.12 -17.45
CA VAL A 32 -1.40 -18.46 -16.40
C VAL A 32 -1.78 -16.97 -16.31
N GLN A 33 -1.86 -16.24 -17.42
CA GLN A 33 -2.25 -14.82 -17.41
C GLN A 33 -3.68 -14.60 -16.89
N LYS A 34 -4.63 -15.46 -17.25
CA LYS A 34 -6.02 -15.39 -16.77
C LYS A 34 -6.10 -15.70 -15.27
N LEU A 35 -5.38 -16.72 -14.80
CA LEU A 35 -5.25 -17.03 -13.37
C LEU A 35 -4.60 -15.87 -12.62
N ASP A 36 -3.52 -15.30 -13.15
CA ASP A 36 -2.87 -14.13 -12.60
C ASP A 36 -3.84 -12.96 -12.47
N THR A 37 -4.64 -12.70 -13.52
CA THR A 37 -5.64 -11.64 -13.52
C THR A 37 -6.75 -11.89 -12.48
N LEU A 38 -7.25 -13.13 -12.38
CA LEU A 38 -8.24 -13.53 -11.38
C LEU A 38 -7.76 -13.35 -9.95
N PHE A 39 -6.53 -13.79 -9.67
CA PHE A 39 -5.99 -13.72 -8.31
C PHE A 39 -5.40 -12.36 -7.99
N LYS A 40 -5.02 -11.54 -8.99
CA LYS A 40 -4.63 -10.14 -8.81
C LYS A 40 -5.82 -9.23 -8.46
N GLY A 41 -7.04 -9.53 -8.94
CA GLY A 41 -8.19 -8.62 -8.87
C GLY A 41 -8.81 -8.38 -7.48
N LYS A 42 -9.10 -7.08 -7.20
CA LYS A 42 -9.95 -6.45 -6.14
C LYS A 42 -9.81 -6.93 -4.69
N LYS A 43 -9.87 -8.24 -4.41
CA LYS A 43 -9.65 -8.79 -3.05
C LYS A 43 -8.23 -8.47 -2.55
N ARG A 44 -7.21 -8.53 -3.43
CA ARG A 44 -5.83 -8.18 -3.06
C ARG A 44 -5.66 -6.69 -2.77
N SER A 45 -6.25 -5.80 -3.59
CA SER A 45 -6.13 -4.36 -3.34
C SER A 45 -6.94 -3.89 -2.14
N VAL A 46 -8.08 -4.50 -1.80
CA VAL A 46 -8.77 -4.24 -0.52
C VAL A 46 -7.89 -4.65 0.66
N PHE A 47 -7.29 -5.85 0.62
CA PHE A 47 -6.44 -6.32 1.71
C PHE A 47 -5.12 -5.52 1.83
N ALA A 48 -4.52 -5.13 0.70
CA ALA A 48 -3.35 -4.24 0.68
C ALA A 48 -3.67 -2.87 1.26
N ARG A 49 -4.82 -2.28 0.89
CA ARG A 49 -5.30 -1.03 1.49
C ARG A 49 -5.56 -1.17 2.98
N TYR A 50 -6.16 -2.28 3.41
CA TYR A 50 -6.31 -2.57 4.83
C TYR A 50 -4.95 -2.59 5.55
N LYS A 51 -3.95 -3.30 5.02
CA LYS A 51 -2.59 -3.31 5.58
C LYS A 51 -1.97 -1.93 5.65
N PHE A 52 -2.11 -1.13 4.59
CA PHE A 52 -1.62 0.25 4.54
C PHE A 52 -2.25 1.11 5.66
N TRP A 53 -3.58 1.06 5.81
CA TRP A 53 -4.28 1.83 6.84
C TRP A 53 -3.99 1.32 8.26
N ALA A 54 -3.83 0.02 8.43
CA ALA A 54 -3.48 -0.62 9.70
C ALA A 54 -2.02 -0.44 10.10
N LEU A 55 -1.13 0.00 9.20
CA LEU A 55 0.28 0.23 9.49
C LEU A 55 0.40 1.30 10.59
N LYS A 56 0.93 0.90 11.75
CA LYS A 56 1.18 1.79 12.88
C LYS A 56 2.61 2.31 12.82
N ARG A 57 2.79 3.54 13.28
CA ARG A 57 4.13 4.06 13.55
C ARG A 57 4.63 3.39 14.83
N THR A 58 5.64 2.54 14.70
CA THR A 58 6.40 1.93 15.81
C THR A 58 7.48 2.90 16.30
N GLU A 59 8.23 2.54 17.34
CA GLU A 59 9.40 3.30 17.85
C GLU A 59 10.62 3.26 16.90
N THR A 60 10.36 3.19 15.60
CA THR A 60 11.35 3.23 14.52
C THR A 60 11.51 4.66 14.02
N THR A 61 12.60 4.93 13.31
CA THR A 61 12.83 6.27 12.72
C THR A 61 11.72 6.64 11.73
N PHE A 62 11.53 7.94 11.47
CA PHE A 62 10.56 8.39 10.48
C PHE A 62 10.87 7.83 9.08
N ASP A 63 12.14 7.74 8.71
CA ASP A 63 12.55 7.24 7.39
C ASP A 63 12.26 5.74 7.22
N GLU A 64 12.47 4.92 8.26
CA GLU A 64 12.07 3.50 8.25
C GLU A 64 10.56 3.35 8.11
N TYR A 65 9.80 4.15 8.87
CA TYR A 65 8.35 4.19 8.78
C TYR A 65 7.87 4.59 7.37
N LEU A 66 8.48 5.63 6.79
CA LEU A 66 8.17 6.10 5.43
C LEU A 66 8.44 5.02 4.38
N SER A 67 9.55 4.29 4.49
CA SER A 67 9.91 3.19 3.58
C SER A 67 8.87 2.07 3.61
N HIS A 68 8.43 1.65 4.81
CA HIS A 68 7.35 0.68 4.97
C HIS A 68 6.03 1.18 4.36
N LEU A 69 5.71 2.46 4.56
CA LEU A 69 4.50 3.08 4.02
C LEU A 69 4.49 3.08 2.49
N GLN A 70 5.61 3.50 1.88
CA GLN A 70 5.77 3.58 0.43
C GLN A 70 5.68 2.19 -0.22
N THR A 71 6.27 1.18 0.44
CA THR A 71 6.21 -0.22 0.01
C THR A 71 4.78 -0.76 0.07
N ALA A 72 4.06 -0.52 1.17
CA ALA A 72 2.67 -0.93 1.29
C ALA A 72 1.76 -0.26 0.24
N ALA A 73 1.98 1.01 -0.05
CA ALA A 73 1.20 1.78 -1.02
C ALA A 73 1.35 1.26 -2.47
N GLN A 74 2.46 0.58 -2.82
CA GLN A 74 2.64 -0.01 -4.16
C GLN A 74 1.59 -1.07 -4.51
N GLN A 75 1.08 -1.80 -3.51
CA GLN A 75 0.11 -2.88 -3.72
C GLN A 75 -1.35 -2.42 -3.60
N CYS A 76 -1.58 -1.14 -3.29
CA CYS A 76 -2.89 -0.61 -2.95
C CYS A 76 -3.71 -0.14 -4.15
N GLU A 77 -3.10 -0.03 -5.34
CA GLU A 77 -3.75 0.50 -6.56
C GLU A 77 -4.39 1.90 -6.34
N PHE A 78 -3.75 2.75 -5.52
CA PHE A 78 -4.23 4.11 -5.30
C PHE A 78 -4.05 4.95 -6.57
N ALA A 79 -5.13 5.61 -7.00
CA ALA A 79 -5.07 6.59 -8.10
C ALA A 79 -4.17 7.78 -7.72
N GLU A 80 -4.31 8.26 -6.49
CA GLU A 80 -3.55 9.39 -5.94
C GLU A 80 -2.61 8.91 -4.83
N LYS A 81 -1.64 8.07 -5.20
CA LYS A 81 -0.73 7.41 -4.25
C LYS A 81 -0.05 8.39 -3.28
N ASP A 82 0.44 9.52 -3.79
CA ASP A 82 1.17 10.51 -2.98
C ASP A 82 0.27 11.20 -1.94
N LEU A 83 -0.99 11.47 -2.31
CA LEU A 83 -1.98 12.05 -1.39
C LEU A 83 -2.35 11.05 -0.30
N MET A 84 -2.51 9.77 -0.65
CA MET A 84 -2.79 8.72 0.35
C MET A 84 -1.64 8.55 1.34
N ILE A 85 -0.39 8.55 0.86
CA ILE A 85 0.82 8.48 1.70
C ILE A 85 0.90 9.70 2.61
N ARG A 86 0.71 10.91 2.06
CA ARG A 86 0.73 12.17 2.81
C ARG A 86 -0.29 12.16 3.95
N ASP A 87 -1.54 11.84 3.63
CA ASP A 87 -2.63 11.87 4.60
C ASP A 87 -2.41 10.82 5.70
N LYS A 88 -1.88 9.65 5.34
CA LYS A 88 -1.51 8.61 6.30
C LYS A 88 -0.36 9.03 7.21
N ILE A 89 0.65 9.76 6.70
CA ILE A 89 1.71 10.35 7.53
C ILE A 89 1.10 11.30 8.55
N ILE A 90 0.29 12.28 8.11
CA ILE A 90 -0.36 13.26 8.99
C ILE A 90 -1.22 12.58 10.05
N PHE A 91 -1.97 11.54 9.67
CA PHE A 91 -2.78 10.77 10.60
C PHE A 91 -1.94 10.08 11.69
N SER A 92 -0.74 9.62 11.32
CA SER A 92 0.15 8.81 12.16
C SER A 92 1.20 9.63 12.92
N LEU A 93 1.13 10.97 12.88
CA LEU A 93 1.98 11.86 13.67
C LEU A 93 1.66 11.76 15.16
N THR A 94 2.71 11.63 15.97
CA THR A 94 2.66 11.68 17.43
C THR A 94 2.75 13.13 17.95
N SER A 95 3.48 14.00 17.25
CA SER A 95 3.60 15.42 17.58
C SER A 95 2.33 16.18 17.17
N GLN A 96 1.51 16.52 18.17
CA GLN A 96 0.30 17.32 18.00
C GLN A 96 0.59 18.71 17.37
N PRO A 97 1.64 19.46 17.80
CA PRO A 97 1.96 20.75 17.18
C PRO A 97 2.32 20.64 15.69
N LEU A 98 3.09 19.61 15.31
CA LEU A 98 3.44 19.37 13.91
C LEU A 98 2.20 19.03 13.08
N LYS A 99 1.31 18.20 13.63
CA LYS A 99 0.06 17.82 12.98
C LYS A 99 -0.83 19.04 12.73
N GLU A 100 -1.00 19.91 13.71
CA GLU A 100 -1.77 21.15 13.58
C GLU A 100 -1.17 22.11 12.54
N LYS A 101 0.16 22.24 12.49
CA LYS A 101 0.86 23.03 11.49
C LYS A 101 0.57 22.52 10.07
N LEU A 102 0.76 21.23 9.84
CA LEU A 102 0.55 20.62 8.52
C LEU A 102 -0.92 20.67 8.07
N LEU A 103 -1.87 20.53 9.00
CA LEU A 103 -3.30 20.67 8.69
C LEU A 103 -3.67 22.11 8.32
N ARG A 104 -2.98 23.12 8.88
CA ARG A 104 -3.22 24.54 8.57
C ARG A 104 -2.67 24.94 7.20
N GLU A 105 -1.59 24.31 6.76
CA GLU A 105 -0.96 24.61 5.47
C GLU A 105 -1.83 24.20 4.26
N GLY A 106 -2.85 23.33 4.46
CA GLY A 106 -3.96 23.03 3.54
C GLY A 106 -3.57 22.27 2.25
N ASN A 107 -2.46 22.64 1.63
CA ASN A 107 -1.98 22.18 0.33
C ASN A 107 -0.55 21.61 0.41
N ALA A 108 -0.11 21.14 1.59
CA ALA A 108 1.21 20.55 1.74
C ALA A 108 1.38 19.36 0.77
N THR A 109 2.50 19.36 0.04
CA THR A 109 2.89 18.23 -0.82
C THR A 109 3.41 17.09 0.04
N LEU A 110 3.50 15.89 -0.54
CA LEU A 110 4.13 14.76 0.14
C LEU A 110 5.58 15.09 0.54
N ALA A 111 6.33 15.73 -0.35
CA ALA A 111 7.71 16.17 -0.08
C ALA A 111 7.80 17.13 1.10
N ALA A 112 6.99 18.19 1.11
CA ALA A 112 6.96 19.16 2.21
C ALA A 112 6.58 18.51 3.56
N THR A 113 5.65 17.54 3.51
CA THR A 113 5.24 16.77 4.70
C THR A 113 6.38 15.92 5.23
N ILE A 114 7.12 15.23 4.35
CA ILE A 114 8.29 14.43 4.68
C ILE A 114 9.38 15.30 5.32
N ASP A 115 9.70 16.45 4.71
CA ASP A 115 10.73 17.35 5.21
C ASP A 115 10.38 17.91 6.58
N ALA A 116 9.12 18.28 6.80
CA ALA A 116 8.64 18.74 8.10
C ALA A 116 8.73 17.64 9.18
N CYS A 117 8.44 16.38 8.83
CA CYS A 117 8.56 15.25 9.76
C CYS A 117 10.03 14.98 10.13
N ARG A 118 10.93 14.97 9.15
CA ARG A 118 12.38 14.81 9.37
C ARG A 118 12.94 15.93 10.24
N ALA A 119 12.59 17.19 9.93
CA ALA A 119 13.03 18.34 10.72
C ALA A 119 12.53 18.26 12.18
N SER A 120 11.30 17.79 12.40
CA SER A 120 10.76 17.60 13.75
C SER A 120 11.45 16.47 14.51
N GLU A 121 11.82 15.37 13.85
CA GLU A 121 12.52 14.25 14.48
C GLU A 121 13.97 14.63 14.85
N LEU A 122 14.66 15.38 13.98
CA LEU A 122 15.98 15.96 14.28
C LEU A 122 15.92 16.95 15.45
N ALA A 123 14.90 17.82 15.50
CA ALA A 123 14.75 18.74 16.63
C ALA A 123 14.51 18.00 17.96
N GLN A 124 13.81 16.86 17.95
CA GLN A 124 13.58 16.06 19.17
C GLN A 124 14.84 15.34 19.65
N THR A 125 15.66 14.83 18.73
CA THR A 125 16.93 14.15 19.08
C THR A 125 17.95 15.14 19.67
N VAL A 126 18.12 16.32 19.07
CA VAL A 126 19.05 17.36 19.56
C VAL A 126 18.69 17.86 20.98
N ASN A 127 17.40 17.92 21.33
CA ASN A 127 16.95 18.35 22.66
C ASN A 127 17.21 17.30 23.77
N TYR A 128 17.52 16.05 23.42
CA TYR A 128 17.83 15.00 24.40
C TYR A 128 19.32 14.95 24.74
N ASP A 129 20.17 15.49 23.86
CA ASP A 129 21.63 15.53 24.00
C ASP A 129 22.14 16.84 24.65
N SER A 130 21.24 17.73 25.09
CA SER A 130 21.53 19.02 25.75
C SER A 130 21.04 19.04 27.20
#